data_AF-A0A257T245-F1
#
_entry.id   AF-A0A257T245-F1
#
_cell.length_a   1.000
_cell.length_b   1.000
_cell.length_c   1.000
_cell.angle_alpha   90.00
_cell.angle_beta   90.00
_cell.angle_gamma   90.00
#
_symmetry.space_group_name_H-M   'P 1'
#
loop_
_entity.id
_entity.type
_entity.pdbx_description
1 polymer ?
#
loop_
_entity_poly.entity_id
_entity_poly.type
_entity_poly.pdbx_seq_one_letter_code
_entity_poly.pdbx_strand_id
1 'polypeptide(L)'
;MSRNHIDATGLSAAGPASFSRLPATRFEVLGAISVSHFLNDMIQSLMLAVYPLFKGNFHLSFAQIGLITLAYQLTAAVIQPLIGAYTDRRPHPFSLPIGMFFTFFGLLLLSIAPNYGLLLTAAAMVGMGSAVFHPESSRVARMASGGRHGLAQSIFQVGGNVGTAAGPLLAAWLVMPNGQESLSWFSAAALLAIVILFFVGRWYRHQHRLPKTARLAIAAAPLPKGIVRRSMIILVLLMFSKFLYLTSISSYLIFYLMDRFHIPVQQAQIHLFLFLAAVAAGTLFGGPMGDRI
;
A
#
# COMPACT_ATOMS: atom_id res chain seq x y z
N MET A 1 20.60 -62.68 -50.35
CA MET A 1 20.13 -61.29 -50.55
C MET A 1 18.76 -61.16 -49.90
N SER A 2 18.69 -60.70 -48.65
CA SER A 2 17.42 -60.41 -47.95
C SER A 2 17.34 -58.90 -47.75
N ARG A 3 16.34 -58.26 -48.36
CA ARG A 3 16.07 -56.82 -48.23
C ARG A 3 15.13 -56.61 -47.05
N ASN A 4 15.64 -56.00 -45.98
CA ASN A 4 14.81 -55.45 -44.90
C ASN A 4 14.06 -54.22 -45.42
N HIS A 5 12.73 -54.31 -45.44
CA HIS A 5 11.84 -53.17 -45.57
C HIS A 5 11.74 -52.51 -44.20
N ILE A 6 12.23 -51.26 -44.08
CA ILE A 6 12.04 -50.44 -42.88
C ILE A 6 10.80 -49.59 -43.13
N ASP A 7 9.71 -49.91 -42.42
CA ASP A 7 8.48 -49.12 -42.43
C ASP A 7 8.74 -47.76 -41.77
N ALA A 8 8.80 -46.72 -42.59
CA ALA A 8 8.83 -45.33 -42.17
C ALA A 8 7.39 -44.82 -41.94
N THR A 9 6.72 -45.27 -40.87
CA THR A 9 5.45 -44.70 -40.43
C THR A 9 5.47 -44.48 -38.91
N GLY A 10 5.86 -43.27 -38.49
CA GLY A 10 5.93 -42.98 -37.06
C GLY A 10 6.44 -41.59 -36.67
N LEU A 11 6.29 -40.57 -37.52
CA LEU A 11 6.46 -39.17 -37.10
C LEU A 11 5.07 -38.53 -37.00
N SER A 12 4.40 -38.82 -35.88
CA SER A 12 3.25 -38.05 -35.44
C SER A 12 3.70 -36.60 -35.29
N ALA A 13 3.20 -35.74 -36.18
CA ALA A 13 3.44 -34.31 -36.14
C ALA A 13 2.95 -33.79 -34.77
N ALA A 14 3.90 -33.44 -33.89
CA ALA A 14 3.59 -32.68 -32.69
C ALA A 14 2.87 -31.40 -33.12
N GLY A 15 1.58 -31.31 -32.82
CA GLY A 15 0.77 -30.12 -33.11
C GLY A 15 1.44 -28.88 -32.51
N PRO A 16 1.26 -27.69 -33.13
CA PRO A 16 1.90 -26.48 -32.66
C PRO A 16 1.57 -26.29 -31.18
N ALA A 17 2.61 -26.23 -30.35
CA ALA A 17 2.47 -25.96 -28.92
C ALA A 17 1.58 -24.73 -28.77
N SER A 18 0.39 -24.91 -28.18
CA SER A 18 -0.53 -23.82 -27.93
C SER A 18 0.20 -22.82 -27.05
N PHE A 19 0.68 -21.71 -27.62
CA PHE A 19 1.18 -20.59 -26.84
C PHE A 19 0.05 -20.19 -25.92
N SER A 20 0.20 -20.52 -24.63
CA SER A 20 -0.75 -20.09 -23.60
C SER A 20 -0.71 -18.57 -23.62
N ARG A 21 -1.71 -17.94 -24.25
CA ARG A 21 -1.83 -16.49 -24.29
C ARG A 21 -1.81 -16.03 -22.83
N LEU A 22 -0.88 -15.13 -22.49
CA LEU A 22 -0.86 -14.52 -21.17
C LEU A 22 -2.28 -13.97 -20.89
N PRO A 23 -2.81 -14.19 -19.68
CA PRO A 23 -4.13 -13.67 -19.31
C PRO A 23 -4.18 -12.16 -19.59
N ALA A 24 -5.27 -11.66 -20.18
CA ALA A 24 -5.40 -10.24 -20.44
C ALA A 24 -5.33 -9.41 -19.15
N THR A 25 -4.66 -8.26 -19.19
CA THR A 25 -4.62 -7.31 -18.07
C THR A 25 -6.04 -6.84 -17.72
N ARG A 26 -6.41 -6.93 -16.45
CA ARG A 26 -7.73 -6.52 -15.94
C ARG A 26 -7.66 -5.08 -15.41
N PHE A 27 -7.74 -4.10 -16.30
CA PHE A 27 -7.63 -2.68 -15.95
C PHE A 27 -8.69 -2.21 -14.95
N GLU A 28 -9.91 -2.74 -15.00
CA GLU A 28 -10.97 -2.43 -14.04
C GLU A 28 -10.56 -2.76 -12.60
N VAL A 29 -9.95 -3.94 -12.38
CA VAL A 29 -9.47 -4.37 -11.06
C VAL A 29 -8.26 -3.56 -10.62
N LEU A 30 -7.35 -3.24 -11.54
CA LEU A 30 -6.20 -2.37 -11.26
C LEU A 30 -6.65 -0.95 -10.86
N GLY A 31 -7.64 -0.40 -11.56
CA GLY A 31 -8.26 0.88 -11.23
C GLY A 31 -8.92 0.85 -9.85
N ALA A 32 -9.74 -0.17 -9.57
CA ALA A 32 -10.40 -0.35 -8.28
C ALA A 32 -9.40 -0.44 -7.10
N ILE A 33 -8.32 -1.20 -7.27
CA ILE A 33 -7.27 -1.33 -6.25
C ILE A 33 -6.46 -0.04 -6.12
N SER A 34 -6.17 0.65 -7.23
CA SER A 34 -5.46 1.93 -7.20
C SER A 34 -6.26 3.01 -6.47
N VAL A 35 -7.57 3.10 -6.71
CA VAL A 35 -8.47 3.99 -5.95
C VAL A 35 -8.51 3.58 -4.48
N SER A 36 -8.59 2.28 -4.18
CA SER A 36 -8.55 1.82 -2.79
C SER A 36 -7.22 2.15 -2.10
N HIS A 37 -6.11 2.14 -2.84
CA HIS A 37 -4.78 2.51 -2.35
C HIS A 37 -4.69 4.00 -2.08
N PHE A 38 -5.23 4.82 -2.98
CA PHE A 38 -5.41 6.26 -2.75
C PHE A 38 -6.18 6.52 -1.46
N LEU A 39 -7.34 5.89 -1.27
CA LEU A 39 -8.18 6.08 -0.09
C LEU A 39 -7.47 5.64 1.20
N ASN A 40 -6.77 4.50 1.16
CA ASN A 40 -5.99 3.99 2.28
C ASN A 40 -4.87 4.95 2.67
N ASP A 41 -4.04 5.36 1.71
CA ASP A 41 -2.85 6.17 1.97
C ASP A 41 -3.18 7.62 2.28
N MET A 42 -4.30 8.13 1.76
CA MET A 42 -4.90 9.38 2.19
C MET A 42 -5.21 9.35 3.68
N ILE A 43 -5.84 8.28 4.18
CA ILE A 43 -6.17 8.15 5.61
C ILE A 43 -4.90 7.99 6.47
N GLN A 44 -3.93 7.21 6.01
CA GLN A 44 -2.64 7.07 6.68
C GLN A 44 -1.91 8.42 6.81
N SER A 45 -1.89 9.20 5.73
CA SER A 45 -1.26 10.53 5.72
C SER A 45 -2.04 11.54 6.55
N LEU A 46 -3.38 11.48 6.51
CA LEU A 46 -4.26 12.27 7.36
C LEU A 46 -3.93 12.06 8.84
N MET A 47 -3.64 10.82 9.27
CA MET A 47 -3.30 10.51 10.66
C MET A 47 -2.11 11.31 11.17
N LEU A 48 -1.03 11.40 10.38
CA LEU A 48 0.16 12.20 10.70
C LEU A 48 -0.16 13.70 10.68
N ALA A 49 -0.94 14.14 9.68
CA ALA A 49 -1.28 15.53 9.48
C ALA A 49 -2.11 16.12 10.64
N VAL A 50 -2.90 15.30 11.36
CA VAL A 50 -3.77 15.78 12.45
C VAL A 50 -3.09 15.79 13.83
N TYR A 51 -1.80 15.46 13.92
CA TYR A 51 -1.07 15.51 15.19
C TYR A 51 -1.08 16.88 15.89
N PRO A 52 -0.98 18.03 15.20
CA PRO A 52 -1.11 19.34 15.86
C PRO A 52 -2.47 19.52 16.56
N LEU A 53 -3.54 18.99 15.96
CA LEU A 53 -4.88 19.04 16.53
C LEU A 53 -4.95 18.20 17.82
N PHE A 54 -4.46 16.95 17.80
CA PHE A 54 -4.43 16.13 19.01
C PHE A 54 -3.52 16.70 20.09
N LYS A 55 -2.37 17.28 19.69
CA LYS A 55 -1.46 17.96 20.62
C LYS A 55 -2.15 19.11 21.34
N GLY A 56 -2.95 19.91 20.63
CA GLY A 56 -3.73 21.01 21.19
C GLY A 56 -4.85 20.50 22.11
N ASN A 57 -5.74 19.65 21.59
CA ASN A 57 -6.94 19.19 22.30
C ASN A 57 -6.62 18.43 23.59
N PHE A 58 -5.57 17.60 23.58
CA PHE A 58 -5.20 16.74 24.71
C PHE A 58 -3.96 17.23 25.47
N HIS A 59 -3.44 18.41 25.13
CA HIS A 59 -2.22 18.98 25.73
C HIS A 59 -1.02 18.01 25.71
N LEU A 60 -0.85 17.29 24.60
CA LEU A 60 0.13 16.21 24.50
C LEU A 60 1.57 16.75 24.45
N SER A 61 2.47 16.01 25.08
CA SER A 61 3.91 16.11 24.85
C SER A 61 4.31 15.52 23.50
N PHE A 62 5.47 15.91 22.98
CA PHE A 62 6.03 15.28 21.77
C PHE A 62 6.29 13.78 21.97
N ALA A 63 6.63 13.35 23.19
CA ALA A 63 6.77 11.93 23.52
C ALA A 63 5.45 11.16 23.31
N GLN A 64 4.32 11.73 23.72
CA GLN A 64 2.99 11.14 23.50
C GLN A 64 2.60 11.10 22.02
N ILE A 65 2.91 12.15 21.23
CA ILE A 65 2.74 12.10 19.76
C ILE A 65 3.61 11.01 19.14
N GLY A 66 4.85 10.86 19.61
CA GLY A 66 5.75 9.79 19.21
C GLY A 66 5.20 8.40 19.53
N LEU A 67 4.56 8.21 20.69
CA LEU A 67 3.92 6.95 21.08
C LEU A 67 2.67 6.65 20.25
N ILE A 68 1.86 7.65 19.88
CA ILE A 68 0.76 7.47 18.90
C ILE A 68 1.32 6.98 17.58
N THR A 69 2.38 7.63 17.09
CA THR A 69 3.07 7.24 15.86
C THR A 69 3.61 5.82 15.96
N LEU A 70 4.20 5.45 17.10
CA LEU A 70 4.73 4.12 17.33
C LEU A 70 3.61 3.06 17.31
N ALA A 71 2.50 3.28 18.00
CA ALA A 71 1.36 2.35 18.02
C ALA A 71 0.79 2.13 16.60
N TYR A 72 0.63 3.22 15.85
CA TYR A 72 0.26 3.19 14.44
C TYR A 72 1.29 2.42 13.59
N GLN A 73 2.59 2.73 13.69
CA GLN A 73 3.62 2.09 12.85
C GLN A 73 3.87 0.61 13.20
N LEU A 74 3.78 0.23 14.47
CA LEU A 74 3.88 -1.16 14.90
C LEU A 74 2.78 -1.99 14.23
N THR A 75 1.54 -1.50 14.27
CA THR A 75 0.44 -2.19 13.62
C THR A 75 0.55 -2.12 12.10
N ALA A 76 0.82 -0.94 11.53
CA ALA A 76 0.86 -0.68 10.10
C ALA A 76 1.99 -1.38 9.35
N ALA A 77 3.18 -1.53 9.94
CA ALA A 77 4.37 -2.05 9.25
C ALA A 77 4.85 -3.39 9.81
N VAL A 78 4.91 -3.57 11.13
CA VAL A 78 5.50 -4.79 11.72
C VAL A 78 4.56 -6.00 11.57
N ILE A 79 3.25 -5.78 11.53
CA ILE A 79 2.27 -6.87 11.32
C ILE A 79 2.18 -7.28 9.84
N GLN A 80 2.56 -6.43 8.89
CA GLN A 80 2.45 -6.71 7.44
C GLN A 80 3.10 -8.03 7.00
N PRO A 81 4.35 -8.37 7.38
CA PRO A 81 4.97 -9.63 6.98
C PRO A 81 4.22 -10.85 7.53
N LEU A 82 3.66 -10.75 8.73
CA LEU A 82 2.88 -11.81 9.34
C LEU A 82 1.55 -12.03 8.59
N ILE A 83 0.84 -10.95 8.26
CA ILE A 83 -0.38 -11.01 7.45
C ILE A 83 -0.08 -11.55 6.05
N GLY A 84 0.98 -11.08 5.41
CA GLY A 84 1.41 -11.56 4.10
C GLY A 84 1.70 -13.06 4.10
N ALA A 85 2.50 -13.54 5.07
CA ALA A 85 2.83 -14.96 5.18
C ALA A 85 1.60 -15.84 5.49
N TYR A 86 0.66 -15.33 6.29
CA TYR A 86 -0.59 -16.02 6.59
C TYR A 86 -1.50 -16.14 5.36
N THR A 87 -1.72 -15.02 4.67
CA THR A 87 -2.60 -14.94 3.49
C THR A 87 -2.00 -15.63 2.26
N ASP A 88 -0.66 -15.77 2.18
CA ASP A 88 0.03 -16.58 1.17
C ASP A 88 -0.34 -18.06 1.28
N ARG A 89 -0.39 -18.57 2.52
CA ARG A 89 -0.74 -19.98 2.80
C ARG A 89 -2.24 -20.23 2.74
N ARG A 90 -3.04 -19.28 3.21
CA ARG A 90 -4.50 -19.36 3.28
C ARG A 90 -5.12 -18.17 2.57
N PRO A 91 -5.43 -18.28 1.27
CA PRO A 91 -6.03 -17.20 0.53
C PRO A 91 -7.35 -16.79 1.16
N HIS A 92 -7.47 -15.52 1.56
CA HIS A 92 -8.65 -14.99 2.21
C HIS A 92 -9.21 -13.81 1.41
N PRO A 93 -10.07 -14.04 0.39
CA PRO A 93 -10.41 -13.00 -0.58
C PRO A 93 -11.07 -11.74 -0.02
N PHE A 94 -11.67 -11.84 1.17
CA PHE A 94 -12.30 -10.73 1.88
C PHE A 94 -11.41 -10.15 2.99
N SER A 95 -10.12 -10.47 3.03
CA SER A 95 -9.15 -9.83 3.94
C SER A 95 -9.11 -8.30 3.75
N LEU A 96 -9.09 -7.84 2.50
CA LEU A 96 -9.04 -6.42 2.14
C LEU A 96 -10.17 -5.57 2.74
N PRO A 97 -11.46 -5.89 2.53
CA PRO A 97 -12.54 -5.13 3.17
C PRO A 97 -12.50 -5.26 4.70
N ILE A 98 -12.13 -6.42 5.26
CA ILE A 98 -11.96 -6.59 6.73
C ILE A 98 -10.88 -5.65 7.27
N GLY A 99 -9.74 -5.54 6.58
CA GLY A 99 -8.69 -4.57 6.93
C GLY A 99 -9.23 -3.15 6.93
N MET A 100 -9.92 -2.75 5.85
CA MET A 100 -10.47 -1.40 5.76
C MET A 100 -11.59 -1.13 6.79
N PHE A 101 -12.28 -2.16 7.30
CA PHE A 101 -13.17 -2.02 8.45
C PHE A 101 -12.45 -1.57 9.72
N PHE A 102 -11.23 -2.07 10.00
CA PHE A 102 -10.44 -1.57 11.12
C PHE A 102 -10.09 -0.09 10.96
N THR A 103 -9.74 0.34 9.75
CA THR A 103 -9.50 1.76 9.44
C THR A 103 -10.77 2.60 9.63
N PHE A 104 -11.92 2.12 9.14
CA PHE A 104 -13.21 2.79 9.31
C PHE A 104 -13.55 3.02 10.79
N PHE A 105 -13.50 1.97 11.62
CA PHE A 105 -13.78 2.11 13.05
C PHE A 105 -12.70 2.91 13.78
N GLY A 106 -11.44 2.80 13.36
CA GLY A 106 -10.35 3.61 13.89
C GLY A 106 -10.59 5.10 13.67
N LEU A 107 -11.06 5.52 12.49
CA LEU A 107 -11.42 6.92 12.21
C LEU A 107 -12.60 7.39 13.06
N LEU A 108 -13.64 6.57 13.21
CA LEU A 108 -14.76 6.90 14.08
C LEU A 108 -14.29 7.08 15.53
N LEU A 109 -13.48 6.16 16.05
CA LEU A 109 -12.93 6.27 17.41
C LEU A 109 -12.04 7.51 17.57
N LEU A 110 -11.20 7.84 16.59
CA LEU A 110 -10.40 9.07 16.62
C LEU A 110 -11.29 10.31 16.69
N SER A 111 -12.39 10.33 15.93
CA SER A 111 -13.28 11.49 15.87
C SER A 111 -13.97 11.81 17.19
N ILE A 112 -14.22 10.81 18.03
CA ILE A 112 -14.91 10.95 19.32
C ILE A 112 -14.02 10.63 20.53
N ALA A 113 -12.71 10.47 20.34
CA ALA A 113 -11.81 10.04 21.40
C ALA A 113 -11.87 11.01 22.59
N PRO A 114 -12.20 10.55 23.82
CA PRO A 114 -12.28 11.42 24.99
C PRO A 114 -10.97 11.44 25.79
N ASN A 115 -10.04 10.52 25.52
CA ASN A 115 -8.78 10.43 26.22
C ASN A 115 -7.66 9.85 25.33
N TYR A 116 -6.43 10.01 25.81
CA TYR A 116 -5.22 9.57 25.13
C TYR A 116 -5.17 8.05 24.87
N GLY A 117 -5.71 7.23 25.78
CA GLY A 117 -5.78 5.78 25.60
C GLY A 117 -6.59 5.40 24.36
N LEU A 118 -7.73 6.06 24.15
CA LEU A 118 -8.55 5.81 22.96
C LEU A 118 -7.89 6.31 21.67
N LEU A 119 -7.10 7.38 21.72
CA LEU A 119 -6.26 7.80 20.58
C LEU A 119 -5.25 6.71 20.19
N LEU A 120 -4.58 6.07 21.17
CA LEU A 120 -3.65 4.98 20.90
C LEU A 120 -4.34 3.76 20.28
N THR A 121 -5.48 3.35 20.82
CA THR A 121 -6.26 2.23 20.27
C THR A 121 -6.72 2.54 18.86
N ALA A 122 -7.24 3.74 18.63
CA ALA A 122 -7.76 4.13 17.33
C ALA A 122 -6.63 4.25 16.28
N ALA A 123 -5.47 4.79 16.65
CA ALA A 123 -4.26 4.81 15.82
C ALA A 123 -3.81 3.39 15.44
N ALA A 124 -3.79 2.46 16.41
CA ALA A 124 -3.45 1.06 16.19
C ALA A 124 -4.47 0.35 15.27
N MET A 125 -5.76 0.70 15.36
CA MET A 125 -6.79 0.17 14.45
C MET A 125 -6.60 0.67 13.01
N VAL A 126 -6.32 1.95 12.83
CA VAL A 126 -5.99 2.51 11.50
C VAL A 126 -4.76 1.82 10.90
N GLY A 127 -3.72 1.60 11.72
CA GLY A 127 -2.52 0.89 11.28
C GLY A 127 -2.81 -0.58 10.94
N MET A 128 -3.64 -1.28 11.72
CA MET A 128 -4.02 -2.67 11.43
C MET A 128 -4.72 -2.81 10.08
N GLY A 129 -5.60 -1.86 9.71
CA GLY A 129 -6.23 -1.87 8.40
C GLY A 129 -5.22 -1.72 7.26
N SER A 130 -4.28 -0.79 7.40
CA SER A 130 -3.16 -0.62 6.46
C SER A 130 -2.31 -1.90 6.34
N ALA A 131 -2.07 -2.60 7.44
CA ALA A 131 -1.25 -3.80 7.46
C ALA A 131 -1.86 -4.98 6.69
N VAL A 132 -3.19 -5.07 6.68
CA VAL A 132 -3.91 -6.02 5.83
C VAL A 132 -3.91 -5.57 4.38
N PHE A 133 -4.10 -4.26 4.15
CA PHE A 133 -4.25 -3.68 2.82
C PHE A 133 -3.03 -3.93 1.92
N HIS A 134 -1.83 -3.54 2.34
CA HIS A 134 -0.63 -3.52 1.46
C HIS A 134 -0.22 -4.88 0.88
N PRO A 135 0.01 -5.95 1.69
CA PRO A 135 0.44 -7.23 1.14
C PRO A 135 -0.62 -7.84 0.20
N GLU A 136 -1.90 -7.73 0.57
CA GLU A 136 -2.99 -8.33 -0.19
C GLU A 136 -3.30 -7.53 -1.45
N SER A 137 -3.42 -6.20 -1.38
CA SER A 137 -3.72 -5.35 -2.55
C SER A 137 -2.62 -5.44 -3.61
N SER A 138 -1.35 -5.46 -3.18
CA SER A 138 -0.20 -5.68 -4.06
C SER A 138 -0.25 -7.04 -4.76
N ARG A 139 -0.71 -8.09 -4.06
CA ARG A 139 -0.95 -9.42 -4.66
C ARG A 139 -2.07 -9.37 -5.68
N VAL A 140 -3.20 -8.75 -5.36
CA VAL A 140 -4.34 -8.66 -6.28
C VAL A 140 -3.98 -7.82 -7.52
N ALA A 141 -3.20 -6.74 -7.37
CA ALA A 141 -2.64 -5.98 -8.49
C ALA A 141 -1.72 -6.84 -9.39
N ARG A 142 -0.84 -7.67 -8.79
CA ARG A 142 -0.03 -8.63 -9.55
C ARG A 142 -0.89 -9.63 -10.31
N MET A 143 -1.96 -10.14 -9.70
CA MET A 143 -2.88 -11.08 -10.36
C MET A 143 -3.63 -10.44 -11.53
N ALA A 144 -4.06 -9.18 -11.39
CA ALA A 144 -4.75 -8.43 -12.43
C ALA A 144 -3.82 -7.98 -13.58
N SER A 145 -2.49 -8.08 -13.42
CA SER A 145 -1.51 -7.52 -14.35
C SER A 145 -1.47 -8.19 -15.73
N GLY A 146 -1.91 -9.44 -15.87
CA GLY A 146 -1.76 -10.19 -17.11
C GLY A 146 -0.31 -10.38 -17.57
N GLY A 147 0.65 -10.41 -16.63
CA GLY A 147 2.08 -10.50 -16.92
C GLY A 147 2.80 -9.15 -17.04
N ARG A 148 2.06 -8.03 -17.13
CA ARG A 148 2.62 -6.67 -17.15
C ARG A 148 2.84 -6.14 -15.72
N HIS A 149 3.66 -6.84 -14.93
CA HIS A 149 3.83 -6.54 -13.50
C HIS A 149 4.30 -5.10 -13.23
N GLY A 150 5.23 -4.56 -14.04
CA GLY A 150 5.72 -3.19 -13.90
C GLY A 150 4.62 -2.14 -14.11
N LEU A 151 3.77 -2.30 -15.13
CA LEU A 151 2.62 -1.43 -15.36
C LEU A 151 1.63 -1.51 -14.20
N ALA A 152 1.29 -2.72 -13.76
CA ALA A 152 0.36 -2.91 -12.64
C ALA A 152 0.89 -2.27 -11.35
N GLN A 153 2.18 -2.41 -11.06
CA GLN A 153 2.83 -1.76 -9.92
C GLN A 153 2.87 -0.24 -10.08
N SER A 154 3.06 0.28 -11.30
CA SER A 154 3.03 1.73 -11.54
C SER A 154 1.62 2.30 -11.28
N ILE A 155 0.58 1.72 -11.86
CA ILE A 155 -0.82 2.13 -11.65
C ILE A 155 -1.19 2.04 -10.16
N PHE A 156 -0.75 0.97 -9.49
CA PHE A 156 -0.98 0.80 -8.05
C PHE A 156 -0.27 1.90 -7.23
N GLN A 157 1.00 2.18 -7.51
CA GLN A 157 1.78 3.19 -6.79
C GLN A 157 1.28 4.62 -7.02
N VAL A 158 0.77 4.95 -8.21
CA VAL A 158 0.14 6.27 -8.46
C VAL A 158 -0.98 6.52 -7.45
N GLY A 159 -1.85 5.54 -7.22
CA GLY A 159 -2.92 5.64 -6.23
C GLY A 159 -2.39 6.00 -4.84
N GLY A 160 -1.46 5.20 -4.30
CA GLY A 160 -0.92 5.41 -2.95
C GLY A 160 -0.15 6.73 -2.79
N ASN A 161 0.67 7.09 -3.78
CA ASN A 161 1.43 8.35 -3.76
C ASN A 161 0.53 9.59 -3.81
N VAL A 162 -0.49 9.56 -4.67
CA VAL A 162 -1.47 10.65 -4.77
C VAL A 162 -2.31 10.73 -3.49
N GLY A 163 -2.68 9.59 -2.90
CA GLY A 163 -3.38 9.53 -1.62
C GLY A 163 -2.55 10.15 -0.49
N THR A 164 -1.29 9.73 -0.39
CA THR A 164 -0.33 10.25 0.59
C THR A 164 -0.19 11.77 0.50
N ALA A 165 -0.09 12.31 -0.72
CA ALA A 165 -0.03 13.76 -0.92
C ALA A 165 -1.37 14.45 -0.58
N ALA A 166 -2.52 13.84 -0.86
CA ALA A 166 -3.82 14.45 -0.57
C ALA A 166 -4.09 14.63 0.94
N GLY A 167 -3.55 13.75 1.79
CA GLY A 167 -3.79 13.76 3.24
C GLY A 167 -3.60 15.12 3.94
N PRO A 168 -2.43 15.77 3.84
CA PRO A 168 -2.17 17.08 4.45
C PRO A 168 -3.10 18.19 3.96
N LEU A 169 -3.43 18.22 2.66
CA LEU A 169 -4.37 19.21 2.12
C LEU A 169 -5.77 19.04 2.71
N LEU A 170 -6.24 17.80 2.76
CA LEU A 170 -7.54 17.48 3.35
C LEU A 170 -7.55 17.74 4.86
N ALA A 171 -6.44 17.49 5.56
CA ALA A 171 -6.28 17.90 6.95
C ALA A 171 -6.40 19.42 7.10
N ALA A 172 -5.67 20.18 6.27
CA ALA A 172 -5.66 21.64 6.32
C ALA A 172 -7.04 22.28 6.09
N TRP A 173 -7.79 21.74 5.14
CA TRP A 173 -9.04 22.36 4.68
C TRP A 173 -10.30 21.78 5.31
N LEU A 174 -10.30 20.51 5.71
CA LEU A 174 -11.48 19.86 6.29
C LEU A 174 -11.30 19.61 7.78
N VAL A 175 -10.12 19.23 8.25
CA VAL A 175 -9.94 18.85 9.66
C VAL A 175 -9.59 20.03 10.56
N MET A 176 -8.58 20.81 10.18
CA MET A 176 -8.13 21.94 11.02
C MET A 176 -9.23 22.98 11.30
N PRO A 177 -10.12 23.33 10.35
CA PRO A 177 -11.20 24.29 10.61
C PRO A 177 -12.39 23.70 11.36
N ASN A 178 -12.64 22.39 11.24
CA ASN A 178 -13.84 21.74 11.78
C ASN A 178 -13.57 20.89 13.03
N GLY A 179 -12.31 20.76 13.45
CA GLY A 179 -11.93 20.09 14.69
C GLY A 179 -11.92 18.56 14.57
N GLN A 180 -11.76 17.90 15.71
CA GLN A 180 -11.54 16.45 15.79
C GLN A 180 -12.68 15.62 15.17
N GLU A 181 -13.92 16.05 15.37
CA GLU A 181 -15.12 15.31 14.93
C GLU A 181 -15.19 15.15 13.41
N SER A 182 -14.60 16.08 12.65
CA SER A 182 -14.53 16.02 11.19
C SER A 182 -13.74 14.83 10.64
N LEU A 183 -12.92 14.17 11.47
CA LEU A 183 -12.28 12.90 11.13
C LEU A 183 -13.31 11.82 10.76
N SER A 184 -14.54 11.90 11.31
CA SER A 184 -15.63 11.00 10.96
C SER A 184 -16.03 11.10 9.48
N TRP A 185 -15.84 12.26 8.82
CA TRP A 185 -16.18 12.45 7.40
C TRP A 185 -15.33 11.54 6.51
N PHE A 186 -14.07 11.29 6.89
CA PHE A 186 -13.17 10.39 6.18
C PHE A 186 -13.55 8.92 6.36
N SER A 187 -14.43 8.59 7.32
CA SER A 187 -15.04 7.26 7.42
C SER A 187 -15.94 6.95 6.22
N ALA A 188 -16.52 7.97 5.56
CA ALA A 188 -17.21 7.76 4.29
C ALA A 188 -16.26 7.30 3.18
N ALA A 189 -15.03 7.83 3.17
CA ALA A 189 -13.98 7.40 2.25
C ALA A 189 -13.52 5.96 2.54
N ALA A 190 -13.37 5.60 3.82
CA ALA A 190 -13.10 4.22 4.24
C ALA A 190 -14.26 3.27 3.86
N LEU A 191 -15.51 3.70 4.02
CA LEU A 191 -16.69 2.92 3.63
C LEU A 191 -16.75 2.70 2.11
N LEU A 192 -16.46 3.73 1.31
CA LEU A 192 -16.33 3.60 -0.13
C LEU A 192 -15.25 2.57 -0.50
N ALA A 193 -14.09 2.63 0.15
CA ALA A 193 -13.04 1.64 -0.06
C ALA A 193 -13.47 0.23 0.34
N ILE A 194 -14.20 0.05 1.45
CA ILE A 194 -14.77 -1.26 1.83
C ILE A 194 -15.65 -1.82 0.72
N VAL A 195 -16.54 -1.00 0.14
CA VAL A 195 -17.42 -1.41 -0.96
C VAL A 195 -16.61 -1.83 -2.19
N ILE A 196 -15.64 -1.02 -2.60
CA ILE A 196 -14.77 -1.33 -3.75
C ILE A 196 -14.00 -2.64 -3.49
N LEU A 197 -13.38 -2.76 -2.32
CA LEU A 197 -12.58 -3.92 -1.92
C LEU A 197 -13.41 -5.18 -1.75
N PHE A 198 -14.69 -5.05 -1.39
CA PHE A 198 -15.62 -6.18 -1.37
C PHE A 198 -15.85 -6.75 -2.78
N PHE A 199 -16.06 -5.89 -3.79
CA PHE A 199 -16.19 -6.33 -5.19
C PHE A 199 -14.88 -6.91 -5.72
N VAL A 200 -13.73 -6.30 -5.40
CA VAL A 200 -12.40 -6.86 -5.69
C VAL A 200 -12.24 -8.23 -5.03
N GLY A 201 -12.69 -8.39 -3.78
CA GLY A 201 -12.67 -9.66 -3.05
C GLY A 201 -13.53 -10.74 -3.70
N ARG A 202 -14.70 -10.39 -4.23
CA ARG A 202 -15.54 -11.30 -5.02
C ARG A 202 -14.83 -11.78 -6.28
N TRP A 203 -14.20 -10.85 -7.01
CA TRP A 203 -13.37 -11.19 -8.17
C TRP A 203 -12.20 -12.09 -7.78
N TYR A 204 -11.49 -11.74 -6.71
CA TYR A 204 -10.33 -12.49 -6.22
C TYR A 204 -10.70 -13.93 -5.80
N ARG A 205 -11.86 -14.12 -5.16
CA ARG A 205 -12.41 -15.45 -4.83
C ARG A 205 -12.66 -16.29 -6.09
N HIS A 206 -13.19 -15.68 -7.15
CA HIS A 206 -13.41 -16.38 -8.41
C HIS A 206 -12.10 -16.82 -9.06
N GLN A 207 -11.06 -15.98 -9.03
CA GLN A 207 -9.74 -16.33 -9.58
C GLN A 207 -9.09 -17.52 -8.87
N HIS A 208 -9.24 -17.63 -7.55
CA HIS A 208 -8.72 -18.79 -6.78
C HIS A 208 -9.43 -20.11 -7.06
N ARG A 209 -10.64 -20.07 -7.61
CA ARG A 209 -11.39 -21.27 -8.01
C ARG A 209 -10.99 -21.79 -9.38
N LEU A 210 -10.28 -20.99 -10.18
CA LEU A 210 -9.82 -21.41 -11.49
C LEU A 210 -8.65 -22.40 -11.34
N PRO A 211 -8.57 -23.43 -12.21
CA PRO A 211 -7.43 -24.34 -12.21
C PRO A 211 -6.14 -23.54 -12.34
N LYS A 212 -5.20 -23.74 -11.41
CA LYS A 212 -3.86 -23.17 -11.55
C LYS A 212 -3.21 -23.83 -12.76
N THR A 213 -3.19 -23.14 -13.90
CA THR A 213 -2.31 -23.54 -15.01
C THR A 213 -0.90 -23.61 -14.44
N ALA A 214 -0.29 -24.79 -14.53
CA ALA A 214 1.07 -25.01 -14.08
C ALA A 214 1.96 -23.93 -14.71
N ARG A 215 2.40 -22.96 -13.92
CA ARG A 215 3.45 -22.05 -14.36
C ARG A 215 4.67 -22.94 -14.55
N LEU A 216 5.13 -23.06 -15.78
CA LEU A 216 6.50 -23.47 -16.06
C LEU A 216 7.37 -22.52 -15.25
N ALA A 217 7.90 -23.00 -14.13
CA ALA A 217 8.89 -22.28 -13.39
C ALA A 217 10.10 -22.19 -14.32
N ILE A 218 10.28 -21.02 -14.93
CA ILE A 218 11.57 -20.69 -15.53
C ILE A 218 12.52 -20.69 -14.33
N ALA A 219 13.27 -21.77 -14.16
CA ALA A 219 14.27 -21.91 -13.13
C ALA A 219 15.36 -20.88 -13.43
N ALA A 220 15.20 -19.67 -12.88
CA ALA A 220 16.27 -18.70 -12.86
C ALA A 220 17.44 -19.35 -12.09
N ALA A 221 18.62 -19.37 -12.70
CA ALA A 221 19.81 -19.91 -12.05
C ALA A 221 19.98 -19.22 -10.68
N PRO A 222 20.10 -19.99 -9.57
CA PRO A 222 20.18 -19.40 -8.25
C PRO A 222 21.45 -18.55 -8.15
N LEU A 223 21.27 -17.26 -7.81
CA LEU A 223 22.39 -16.35 -7.59
C LEU A 223 23.25 -16.82 -6.39
N PRO A 224 24.58 -16.58 -6.42
CA PRO A 224 25.44 -16.87 -5.29
C PRO A 224 24.95 -16.23 -3.99
N LYS A 225 24.86 -17.01 -2.90
CA LYS A 225 24.35 -16.55 -1.60
C LYS A 225 25.04 -15.28 -1.09
N GLY A 226 26.34 -15.11 -1.40
CA GLY A 226 27.12 -13.92 -1.03
C GLY A 226 26.66 -12.64 -1.75
N ILE A 227 26.31 -12.74 -3.04
CA ILE A 227 25.75 -11.63 -3.82
C ILE A 227 24.38 -11.27 -3.27
N VAL A 228 23.49 -12.27 -3.09
CA VAL A 228 22.15 -12.05 -2.53
C VAL A 228 22.24 -11.37 -1.16
N ARG A 229 23.09 -11.86 -0.25
CA ARG A 229 23.28 -11.26 1.07
C ARG A 229 23.77 -9.81 0.99
N ARG A 230 24.78 -9.53 0.14
CA ARG A 230 25.31 -8.16 -0.04
C ARG A 230 24.24 -7.23 -0.61
N SER A 231 23.53 -7.65 -1.65
CA SER A 231 22.44 -6.88 -2.25
C SER A 231 21.30 -6.62 -1.26
N MET A 232 20.92 -7.60 -0.45
CA MET A 232 19.91 -7.44 0.60
C MET A 232 20.36 -6.46 1.69
N ILE A 233 21.62 -6.52 2.15
CA ILE A 233 22.15 -5.56 3.13
C ILE A 233 22.11 -4.13 2.57
N ILE A 234 22.60 -3.93 1.34
CA ILE A 234 22.59 -2.62 0.68
C ILE A 234 21.16 -2.10 0.53
N LEU A 235 20.24 -2.94 0.05
CA LEU A 235 18.84 -2.59 -0.13
C LEU A 235 18.18 -2.20 1.19
N VAL A 236 18.38 -2.99 2.25
CA VAL A 236 17.85 -2.70 3.59
C VAL A 236 18.41 -1.39 4.12
N LEU A 237 19.71 -1.12 3.97
CA LEU A 237 20.32 0.13 4.44
C LEU A 237 19.76 1.35 3.69
N LEU A 238 19.62 1.25 2.37
CA LEU A 238 19.04 2.31 1.53
C LEU A 238 17.56 2.56 1.88
N MET A 239 16.78 1.50 2.03
CA MET A 239 15.38 1.58 2.43
C MET A 239 15.23 2.18 3.82
N PHE A 240 16.04 1.73 4.78
CA PHE A 240 16.05 2.23 6.15
C PHE A 240 16.34 3.72 6.19
N SER A 241 17.41 4.17 5.52
CA SER A 241 17.77 5.59 5.42
C SER A 241 16.63 6.42 4.80
N LYS A 242 16.07 5.96 3.68
CA LYS A 242 14.93 6.61 3.02
C LYS A 242 13.73 6.75 3.95
N PHE A 243 13.33 5.66 4.61
CA PHE A 243 12.14 5.65 5.47
C PHE A 243 12.35 6.43 6.77
N LEU A 244 13.56 6.42 7.33
CA LEU A 244 13.91 7.24 8.49
C LEU A 244 13.77 8.73 8.15
N TYR A 245 14.31 9.16 7.00
CA TYR A 245 14.16 10.52 6.50
C TYR A 245 12.69 10.90 6.28
N LEU A 246 11.95 10.10 5.50
CA LEU A 246 10.55 10.38 5.17
C LEU A 246 9.65 10.42 6.41
N THR A 247 9.83 9.50 7.35
CA THR A 247 9.03 9.46 8.59
C THR A 247 9.34 10.66 9.48
N SER A 248 10.61 11.05 9.59
CA SER A 248 11.03 12.21 10.39
C SER A 248 10.44 13.50 9.84
N ILE A 249 10.58 13.74 8.53
CA ILE A 249 10.01 14.92 7.87
C ILE A 249 8.48 14.92 8.00
N SER A 250 7.82 13.81 7.66
CA SER A 250 6.35 13.78 7.65
C SER A 250 5.73 13.93 9.04
N SER A 251 6.43 13.53 10.11
CA SER A 251 5.93 13.62 11.49
C SER A 251 6.22 14.97 12.16
N TYR A 252 7.34 15.62 11.82
CA TYR A 252 7.84 16.79 12.56
C TYR A 252 7.93 18.09 11.75
N LEU A 253 7.84 18.04 10.41
CA LEU A 253 7.94 19.24 9.57
C LEU A 253 6.89 20.29 9.95
N ILE A 254 5.64 19.88 10.18
CA ILE A 254 4.57 20.80 10.56
C ILE A 254 4.91 21.52 11.87
N PHE A 255 5.32 20.76 12.89
CA PHE A 255 5.70 21.32 14.19
C PHE A 255 6.90 22.27 14.06
N TYR A 256 7.90 21.90 13.27
CA TYR A 256 9.07 22.73 13.03
C TYR A 256 8.72 24.06 12.34
N LEU A 257 7.86 24.03 11.31
CA LEU A 257 7.42 25.24 10.61
C LEU A 257 6.61 26.18 11.52
N MET A 258 5.76 25.61 12.37
CA MET A 258 4.99 26.37 13.34
C MET A 258 5.89 27.00 14.41
N ASP A 259 6.80 26.23 15.00
CA ASP A 259 7.65 26.69 16.11
C ASP A 259 8.74 27.66 15.66
N ARG A 260 9.44 27.34 14.57
CA ARG A 260 10.58 28.15 14.10
C ARG A 260 10.16 29.36 13.28
N PHE A 261 9.16 29.20 12.41
CA PHE A 261 8.77 30.23 11.44
C PHE A 261 7.43 30.89 11.78
N HIS A 262 6.74 30.45 12.84
CA HIS A 262 5.45 31.00 13.27
C HIS A 262 4.38 30.93 12.16
N ILE A 263 4.52 29.96 11.25
CA ILE A 263 3.60 29.74 10.14
C ILE A 263 2.35 29.02 10.67
N PRO A 264 1.13 29.45 10.30
CA PRO A 264 -0.12 28.76 10.69
C PRO A 264 -0.16 27.31 10.22
N VAL A 265 -0.89 26.46 10.97
CA VAL A 265 -0.99 25.01 10.67
C VAL A 265 -1.40 24.76 9.22
N GLN A 266 -2.38 25.50 8.69
CA GLN A 266 -2.88 25.33 7.33
C GLN A 266 -1.78 25.55 6.29
N GLN A 267 -0.92 26.56 6.48
CA GLN A 267 0.21 26.81 5.58
C GLN A 267 1.29 25.74 5.76
N ALA A 268 1.57 25.29 6.98
CA ALA A 268 2.53 24.21 7.23
C ALA A 268 2.11 22.89 6.55
N GLN A 269 0.81 22.58 6.51
CA GLN A 269 0.26 21.43 5.77
C GLN A 269 0.47 21.53 4.26
N ILE A 270 0.38 22.74 3.68
CA ILE A 270 0.67 22.95 2.24
C ILE A 270 2.13 22.61 1.94
N HIS A 271 3.07 22.94 2.82
CA HIS A 271 4.49 22.59 2.65
C HIS A 271 4.69 21.07 2.72
N LEU A 272 4.01 20.39 3.65
CA LEU A 272 4.04 18.93 3.72
C LEU A 272 3.44 18.30 2.45
N PHE A 273 2.34 18.85 1.92
CA PHE A 273 1.78 18.44 0.64
C PHE A 273 2.79 18.58 -0.49
N LEU A 274 3.43 19.75 -0.64
CA LEU A 274 4.41 19.98 -1.71
C LEU A 274 5.59 19.00 -1.62
N PHE A 275 6.06 18.71 -0.40
CA PHE A 275 7.08 17.70 -0.17
C PHE A 275 6.62 16.29 -0.61
N LEU A 276 5.45 15.85 -0.18
CA LEU A 276 4.92 14.53 -0.53
C LEU A 276 4.56 14.43 -2.03
N ALA A 277 4.10 15.51 -2.64
CA ALA A 277 3.87 15.60 -4.08
C ALA A 277 5.19 15.49 -4.87
N ALA A 278 6.28 16.09 -4.37
CA ALA A 278 7.60 15.93 -4.97
C ALA A 278 8.11 14.48 -4.85
N VAL A 279 7.88 13.82 -3.70
CA VAL A 279 8.18 12.38 -3.52
C VAL A 279 7.37 11.50 -4.50
N ALA A 280 6.08 11.81 -4.66
CA ALA A 280 5.20 11.14 -5.61
C ALA A 280 5.68 11.31 -7.06
N ALA A 281 5.98 12.54 -7.47
CA ALA A 281 6.52 12.85 -8.79
C ALA A 281 7.86 12.14 -9.03
N GLY A 282 8.77 12.17 -8.06
CA GLY A 282 10.06 11.46 -8.14
C GLY A 282 9.88 9.95 -8.32
N THR A 283 8.87 9.35 -7.70
CA THR A 283 8.57 7.92 -7.89
C THR A 283 7.99 7.63 -9.27
N LEU A 284 7.11 8.50 -9.78
CA LEU A 284 6.49 8.36 -11.09
C LEU A 284 7.49 8.49 -12.24
N PHE A 285 8.39 9.48 -12.17
CA PHE A 285 9.40 9.74 -13.20
C PHE A 285 10.65 8.85 -13.03
N GLY A 286 11.01 8.52 -11.79
CA GLY A 286 12.20 7.72 -11.47
C GLY A 286 12.13 6.30 -12.03
N GLY A 287 10.94 5.69 -12.10
CA GLY A 287 10.76 4.34 -12.67
C GLY A 287 11.16 4.26 -14.15
N PRO A 288 10.48 4.98 -15.06
CA PRO A 288 10.82 4.99 -16.48
C PRO A 288 12.23 5.49 -16.79
N MET A 289 12.78 6.40 -15.98
CA MET A 289 14.17 6.85 -16.12
C MET A 289 15.16 5.77 -15.72
N GLY A 290 14.92 5.06 -14.63
CA GLY A 290 15.75 3.94 -14.18
C GLY A 290 15.74 2.76 -15.15
N ASP A 291 14.62 2.51 -15.84
CA ASP A 291 14.54 1.46 -16.87
C ASP A 291 15.34 1.79 -18.16
N ARG A 292 15.77 3.06 -18.34
CA ARG A 292 16.49 3.54 -19.53
C ARG A 292 18.00 3.70 -19.32
N ILE A 293 18.50 3.59 -18.09
CA ILE A 293 19.92 3.75 -17.72
C ILE A 293 20.53 2.38 -17.43
#